data_AF-A0A7S1KYN3-F1
#
_entry.id   AF-A0A7S1KYN3-F1
#
_cell.length_a   1.000
_cell.length_b   1.000
_cell.length_c   1.000
_cell.angle_alpha   90.00
_cell.angle_beta   90.00
_cell.angle_gamma   90.00
#
_symmetry.space_group_name_H-M   'P 1'
#
loop_
_entity.id
_entity.type
_entity.pdbx_description
1 polymer ?
#
loop_
_entity_poly.entity_id
_entity_poly.type
_entity_poly.pdbx_seq_one_letter_code
_entity_poly.pdbx_strand_id
1 'polypeptide(L)'
;LAEASAEPVLESAPTLHLASWLEDAKLHVDLASGIEDQFGSVPQQAASVIEDVVGRIETSAQQCVAPSAHAYAFGSSANGFGEGSSDLDVALAVDEEDLCYYMSYYHWHQMEQRFLGGQAQSSQSSDGSSHRGPVLFKVNERVAISCAVEQLTSVLPEFGFQVLQSLPRARRPLVTLRDRKGEMSECDVSINNRLPICNTKLLRAYSMLDKRVRPVVLVVKAWAKSHRVCGANEGNLSSYAWTIMVIYFFQLANVLPSLQSLADEQRSIVDNDYWSFQREFDISFLPAEEYLRRQAAAGDLAAVHMGFSMADLLYGFYRFFTHEYKWGSEVVSIRRPERRTADAWWRLYGKPHPEPSVHVEDPIELRDLNIVLRRDRLAQLKAELAGALEILERGGSFEELMNGPPVATPAGPSAALRLPPRPRGSRAPRASWSKAPRPFVRR
;
A
#
# COMPACT_ATOMS: atom_id res chain seq x y z
N LEU A 1 0.16 -35.26 -14.23
CA LEU A 1 1.35 -34.46 -14.62
C LEU A 1 1.83 -33.77 -13.35
N ALA A 2 2.49 -34.56 -12.52
CA ALA A 2 3.12 -34.15 -11.28
C ALA A 2 4.60 -34.32 -11.51
N GLU A 3 5.26 -33.24 -11.90
CA GLU A 3 6.70 -33.07 -11.75
C GLU A 3 6.87 -31.72 -11.05
N ALA A 4 6.80 -31.80 -9.72
CA ALA A 4 7.39 -30.79 -8.86
C ALA A 4 8.89 -30.81 -9.18
N SER A 5 9.33 -29.86 -10.00
CA SER A 5 10.73 -29.54 -10.13
C SER A 5 11.19 -29.06 -8.75
N ALA A 6 12.08 -29.83 -8.14
CA ALA A 6 12.83 -29.40 -6.99
C ALA A 6 13.61 -28.14 -7.41
N GLU A 7 13.18 -26.97 -6.93
CA GLU A 7 13.98 -25.77 -7.04
C GLU A 7 15.31 -26.04 -6.31
N PRO A 8 16.46 -25.75 -6.94
CA PRO A 8 17.74 -25.96 -6.31
C PRO A 8 17.82 -25.10 -5.05
N VAL A 9 18.41 -25.69 -4.01
CA VAL A 9 18.77 -25.02 -2.75
C VAL A 9 19.39 -23.67 -3.08
N LEU A 10 18.76 -22.61 -2.55
CA LEU A 10 19.14 -21.21 -2.68
C LEU A 10 20.64 -21.01 -2.43
N GLU A 11 21.43 -20.90 -3.50
CA GLU A 11 22.71 -20.19 -3.43
C GLU A 11 22.38 -18.75 -3.01
N SER A 12 22.90 -18.34 -1.86
CA SER A 12 22.71 -16.99 -1.31
C SER A 12 22.94 -15.96 -2.41
N ALA A 13 21.93 -15.13 -2.69
CA ALA A 13 22.08 -14.02 -3.61
C ALA A 13 23.36 -13.22 -3.30
N PRO A 14 24.10 -12.75 -4.31
CA PRO A 14 25.30 -11.97 -4.06
C PRO A 14 24.95 -10.75 -3.20
N THR A 15 25.45 -10.75 -1.97
CA THR A 15 25.33 -9.64 -1.02
C THR A 15 25.92 -8.37 -1.64
N LEU A 16 25.29 -7.22 -1.39
CA LEU A 16 25.84 -5.94 -1.83
C LEU A 16 27.20 -5.70 -1.16
N HIS A 17 28.18 -5.25 -1.94
CA HIS A 17 29.49 -4.85 -1.44
C HIS A 17 29.44 -3.44 -0.84
N LEU A 18 28.56 -3.20 0.14
CA LEU A 18 28.38 -1.86 0.71
C LEU A 18 29.69 -1.29 1.29
N ALA A 19 30.55 -2.15 1.85
CA ALA A 19 31.86 -1.74 2.33
C ALA A 19 32.73 -1.08 1.23
N SER A 20 32.75 -1.62 0.01
CA SER A 20 33.54 -1.04 -1.09
C SER A 20 32.95 0.27 -1.61
N TRP A 21 31.64 0.44 -1.51
CA TRP A 21 31.00 1.71 -1.87
C TRP A 21 31.35 2.83 -0.91
N LEU A 22 31.60 2.49 0.36
CA LEU A 22 31.91 3.45 1.42
C LEU A 22 33.39 3.86 1.45
N GLU A 23 34.29 3.12 0.78
CA GLU A 23 35.73 3.46 0.72
C GLU A 23 35.96 4.86 0.14
N ASP A 24 35.16 5.25 -0.86
CA ASP A 24 35.24 6.55 -1.52
C ASP A 24 34.24 7.59 -0.93
N ALA A 25 33.33 7.16 -0.05
CA ALA A 25 32.25 8.00 0.44
C ALA A 25 32.72 8.94 1.55
N LYS A 26 32.56 10.25 1.35
CA LYS A 26 32.84 11.28 2.36
C LYS A 26 31.55 11.75 3.02
N LEU A 27 30.87 10.84 3.70
CA LEU A 27 29.59 11.14 4.33
C LEU A 27 29.76 12.20 5.43
N HIS A 28 28.82 13.14 5.48
CA HIS A 28 28.82 14.19 6.48
C HIS A 28 28.55 13.61 7.87
N VAL A 29 29.26 14.12 8.88
CA VAL A 29 29.25 13.56 10.24
C VAL A 29 27.90 13.67 10.96
N ASP A 30 27.05 14.60 10.52
CA ASP A 30 25.74 14.86 11.12
C ASP A 30 24.63 13.92 10.62
N LEU A 31 24.86 13.14 9.57
CA LEU A 31 23.79 12.38 8.91
C LEU A 31 23.18 11.36 9.87
N ALA A 32 24.03 10.58 10.55
CA ALA A 32 23.55 9.56 11.49
C ALA A 32 22.84 10.19 12.69
N SER A 33 23.39 11.27 13.27
CA SER A 33 22.76 11.97 14.40
C SER A 33 21.46 12.67 13.99
N GLY A 34 21.40 13.31 12.83
CA GLY A 34 20.18 13.97 12.33
C GLY A 34 19.04 12.98 12.08
N ILE A 35 19.36 11.78 11.54
CA ILE A 35 18.39 10.69 11.40
C ILE A 35 17.90 10.22 12.77
N GLU A 36 18.81 10.01 13.74
CA GLU A 36 18.44 9.57 15.09
C GLU A 36 17.60 10.63 15.83
N ASP A 37 18.01 11.89 15.76
CA ASP A 37 17.34 12.99 16.45
C ASP A 37 15.92 13.21 15.91
N GLN A 38 15.73 13.13 14.59
CA GLN A 38 14.43 13.35 13.96
C GLN A 38 13.53 12.10 13.98
N PHE A 39 14.11 10.90 13.82
CA PHE A 39 13.35 9.67 13.56
C PHE A 39 13.67 8.49 14.49
N GLY A 40 14.65 8.61 15.39
CA GLY A 40 15.03 7.57 16.36
C GLY A 40 13.96 7.34 17.42
N SER A 41 13.25 8.40 17.82
CA SER A 41 12.08 8.26 18.70
C SER A 41 10.89 7.68 17.93
N VAL A 42 10.09 6.85 18.60
CA VAL A 42 8.79 6.39 18.10
C VAL A 42 7.76 7.46 18.48
N PRO A 43 7.21 8.25 17.54
CA PRO A 43 6.10 9.13 17.83
C PRO A 43 4.95 8.25 18.26
N GLN A 44 4.61 8.32 19.53
CA GLN A 44 3.35 7.80 20.01
C GLN A 44 2.26 8.76 19.51
N GLN A 45 1.60 8.44 18.38
CA GLN A 45 0.15 8.54 18.49
C GLN A 45 -0.18 7.61 19.65
N ALA A 46 -0.64 8.18 20.78
CA ALA A 46 -0.76 7.41 22.01
C ALA A 46 -1.57 6.16 21.66
N ALA A 47 -1.01 4.97 21.94
CA ALA A 47 -1.67 3.71 21.59
C ALA A 47 -3.13 3.71 22.10
N SER A 48 -3.37 4.38 23.23
CA SER A 48 -4.68 4.67 23.79
C SER A 48 -5.63 5.46 22.87
N VAL A 49 -5.13 6.43 22.09
CA VAL A 49 -5.93 7.19 21.12
C VAL A 49 -6.32 6.28 19.95
N ILE A 50 -5.38 5.49 19.43
CA ILE A 50 -5.69 4.52 18.36
C ILE A 50 -6.72 3.50 18.87
N GLU A 51 -6.52 2.95 20.06
CA GLU A 51 -7.45 2.00 20.70
C GLU A 51 -8.84 2.62 20.93
N ASP A 52 -8.93 3.87 21.42
CA ASP A 52 -10.21 4.57 21.60
C ASP A 52 -10.93 4.79 20.27
N VAL A 53 -10.22 5.27 19.24
CA VAL A 53 -10.80 5.53 17.91
C VAL A 53 -11.27 4.23 17.27
N VAL A 54 -10.42 3.20 17.25
CA VAL A 54 -10.74 1.88 16.68
C VAL A 54 -11.91 1.25 17.44
N GLY A 55 -11.94 1.33 18.78
CA GLY A 55 -13.02 0.80 19.61
C GLY A 55 -14.36 1.50 19.37
N ARG A 56 -14.37 2.83 19.19
CA ARG A 56 -15.58 3.58 18.82
C ARG A 56 -16.08 3.21 17.42
N ILE A 57 -15.17 3.06 16.45
CA ILE A 57 -15.52 2.61 15.10
C ILE A 57 -16.10 1.20 15.14
N GLU A 58 -15.47 0.28 15.87
CA GLU A 58 -15.97 -1.09 16.06
C GLU A 58 -17.39 -1.10 16.66
N THR A 59 -17.60 -0.36 17.75
CA THR A 59 -18.92 -0.27 18.41
C THR A 59 -19.98 0.27 17.44
N SER A 60 -19.65 1.30 16.66
CA SER A 60 -20.57 1.84 15.65
C SER A 60 -20.91 0.82 14.56
N ALA A 61 -19.94 0.01 14.13
CA ALA A 61 -20.13 -1.03 13.14
C ALA A 61 -20.95 -2.21 13.69
N GLN A 62 -20.73 -2.60 14.95
CA GLN A 62 -21.54 -3.62 15.64
C GLN A 62 -23.00 -3.21 15.78
N GLN A 63 -23.25 -1.91 16.00
CA GLN A 63 -24.60 -1.37 16.10
C GLN A 63 -25.33 -1.28 14.75
N CYS A 64 -24.62 -0.89 13.68
CA CYS A 64 -25.29 -0.53 12.42
C CYS A 64 -24.98 -1.44 11.23
N VAL A 65 -23.82 -2.10 11.18
CA VAL A 65 -23.44 -2.99 10.06
C VAL A 65 -23.80 -4.43 10.37
N ALA A 66 -23.16 -5.01 11.39
CA ALA A 66 -23.40 -6.38 11.83
C ALA A 66 -22.79 -6.60 13.22
N PRO A 67 -23.43 -7.36 14.12
CA PRO A 67 -22.88 -7.66 15.45
C PRO A 67 -21.51 -8.36 15.45
N SER A 68 -21.16 -9.04 14.35
CA SER A 68 -19.88 -9.72 14.15
C SER A 68 -18.75 -8.80 13.69
N ALA A 69 -18.99 -7.49 13.52
CA ALA A 69 -17.98 -6.55 13.06
C ALA A 69 -16.83 -6.37 14.07
N HIS A 70 -15.60 -6.42 13.56
CA HIS A 70 -14.37 -6.15 14.32
C HIS A 70 -13.48 -5.16 13.57
N ALA A 71 -12.88 -4.20 14.28
CA ALA A 71 -12.05 -3.16 13.67
C ALA A 71 -10.56 -3.43 13.88
N TYR A 72 -9.76 -3.22 12.82
CA TYR A 72 -8.32 -3.39 12.85
C TYR A 72 -7.63 -2.15 12.30
N ALA A 73 -6.75 -1.53 13.09
CA ALA A 73 -5.82 -0.55 12.58
C ALA A 73 -4.80 -1.22 11.64
N PHE A 74 -4.53 -0.59 10.51
CA PHE A 74 -3.49 -1.02 9.57
C PHE A 74 -2.75 0.19 8.99
N GLY A 75 -1.79 -0.03 8.10
CA GLY A 75 -1.07 1.05 7.45
C GLY A 75 0.01 1.66 8.34
N SER A 76 0.32 2.94 8.10
CA SER A 76 1.48 3.60 8.72
C SER A 76 1.35 3.71 10.24
N SER A 77 0.14 3.85 10.78
CA SER A 77 -0.10 3.95 12.22
C SER A 77 0.15 2.65 12.98
N ALA A 78 0.07 1.48 12.30
CA ALA A 78 0.16 0.16 12.93
C ALA A 78 1.38 -0.67 12.49
N ASN A 79 2.05 -0.31 11.40
CA ASN A 79 3.15 -1.08 10.81
C ASN A 79 4.55 -0.76 11.38
N GLY A 80 4.65 0.13 12.38
CA GLY A 80 5.93 0.56 12.98
C GLY A 80 6.65 1.69 12.24
N PHE A 81 6.22 2.06 11.04
CA PHE A 81 6.79 3.11 10.21
C PHE A 81 5.92 4.37 10.14
N GLY A 82 5.14 4.63 11.18
CA GLY A 82 4.30 5.81 11.35
C GLY A 82 5.04 7.00 11.93
N GLU A 83 4.61 8.18 11.50
CA GLU A 83 4.91 9.50 12.06
C GLU A 83 3.70 10.00 12.87
N GLY A 84 3.86 10.94 13.81
CA GLY A 84 2.75 11.41 14.67
C GLY A 84 1.58 12.04 13.90
N SER A 85 1.83 12.55 12.69
CA SER A 85 0.81 13.09 11.79
C SER A 85 0.26 12.08 10.79
N SER A 86 0.56 10.78 10.94
CA SER A 86 0.09 9.77 9.99
C SER A 86 -1.41 9.58 10.12
N ASP A 87 -2.07 9.39 8.98
CA ASP A 87 -3.47 9.02 8.93
C ASP A 87 -3.65 7.62 9.54
N LEU A 88 -4.81 7.39 10.14
CA LEU A 88 -5.20 6.10 10.69
C LEU A 88 -6.03 5.34 9.65
N ASP A 89 -5.52 4.23 9.16
CA ASP A 89 -6.31 3.33 8.33
C ASP A 89 -6.97 2.25 9.21
N VAL A 90 -8.28 2.06 9.06
CA VAL A 90 -9.06 1.04 9.78
C VAL A 90 -9.79 0.13 8.79
N ALA A 91 -9.66 -1.17 9.01
CA ALA A 91 -10.40 -2.19 8.28
C ALA A 91 -11.41 -2.85 9.23
N LEU A 92 -12.69 -2.77 8.88
CA LEU A 92 -13.76 -3.54 9.52
C LEU A 92 -13.81 -4.93 8.89
N ALA A 93 -13.51 -5.96 9.66
CA ALA A 93 -13.74 -7.34 9.26
C ALA A 93 -15.15 -7.74 9.70
N VAL A 94 -15.96 -8.16 8.74
CA VAL A 94 -17.32 -8.64 8.95
C VAL A 94 -17.48 -9.95 8.18
N ASP A 95 -18.10 -10.95 8.79
CA ASP A 95 -18.44 -12.18 8.11
C ASP A 95 -19.31 -11.89 6.86
N GLU A 96 -19.02 -12.53 5.73
CA GLU A 96 -19.68 -12.24 4.46
C GLU A 96 -21.19 -12.54 4.51
N GLU A 97 -21.58 -13.63 5.19
CA GLU A 97 -22.97 -14.02 5.30
C GLU A 97 -23.75 -13.03 6.17
N ASP A 98 -23.19 -12.65 7.32
CA ASP A 98 -23.76 -11.62 8.19
C ASP A 98 -23.87 -10.28 7.45
N LEU A 99 -22.78 -9.83 6.82
CA LEU A 99 -22.77 -8.56 6.09
C LEU A 99 -23.84 -8.53 5.01
N CYS A 100 -23.95 -9.59 4.20
CA CYS A 100 -24.99 -9.70 3.19
C CYS A 100 -26.39 -9.74 3.81
N TYR A 101 -26.59 -10.45 4.92
CA TYR A 101 -27.89 -10.57 5.59
C TYR A 101 -28.38 -9.21 6.11
N TYR A 102 -27.61 -8.54 6.96
CA TYR A 102 -28.01 -7.27 7.57
C TYR A 102 -28.17 -6.16 6.52
N MET A 103 -27.27 -6.11 5.52
CA MET A 103 -27.36 -5.09 4.46
C MET A 103 -28.50 -5.35 3.47
N SER A 104 -28.94 -6.60 3.31
CA SER A 104 -30.16 -6.89 2.53
C SER A 104 -31.40 -6.28 3.19
N TYR A 105 -31.50 -6.42 4.52
CA TYR A 105 -32.60 -5.85 5.30
C TYR A 105 -32.57 -4.32 5.29
N TYR A 106 -31.39 -3.72 5.53
CA TYR A 106 -31.22 -2.27 5.47
C TYR A 106 -31.57 -1.70 4.09
N HIS A 107 -31.07 -2.33 3.03
CA HIS A 107 -31.35 -1.93 1.65
C HIS A 107 -32.85 -2.02 1.32
N TRP A 108 -33.53 -3.09 1.75
CA TRP A 108 -34.98 -3.22 1.59
C TRP A 108 -35.75 -2.13 2.35
N HIS A 109 -35.38 -1.86 3.59
CA HIS A 109 -36.02 -0.83 4.40
C HIS A 109 -35.86 0.58 3.77
N GLN A 110 -34.70 0.90 3.21
CA GLN A 110 -34.54 2.15 2.44
C GLN A 110 -35.48 2.21 1.23
N MET A 111 -35.65 1.11 0.50
CA MET A 111 -36.56 1.05 -0.64
C MET A 111 -38.01 1.22 -0.21
N GLU A 112 -38.40 0.59 0.90
CA GLU A 112 -39.74 0.70 1.47
C GLU A 112 -40.07 2.15 1.86
N GLN A 113 -39.15 2.83 2.56
CA GLN A 113 -39.36 4.24 2.92
C GLN A 113 -39.49 5.15 1.70
N ARG A 114 -38.71 4.92 0.64
CA ARG A 114 -38.83 5.67 -0.62
C ARG A 114 -40.16 5.38 -1.33
N PHE A 115 -40.61 4.13 -1.33
CA PHE A 115 -41.90 3.73 -1.90
C PHE A 115 -43.07 4.41 -1.18
N LEU A 116 -43.09 4.36 0.15
CA LEU A 116 -44.11 5.01 0.97
C LEU A 116 -44.09 6.54 0.84
N GLY A 117 -42.89 7.14 0.82
CA GLY A 117 -42.72 8.59 0.60
C GLY A 117 -43.16 9.06 -0.79
N GLY A 118 -42.94 8.24 -1.82
CA GLY A 118 -43.40 8.50 -3.19
C GLY A 118 -44.92 8.44 -3.34
N GLN A 119 -45.59 7.50 -2.67
CA GLN A 119 -47.05 7.42 -2.66
C GLN A 119 -47.71 8.61 -1.95
N ALA A 120 -47.08 9.15 -0.90
CA ALA A 120 -47.57 10.35 -0.23
C ALA A 120 -47.57 11.59 -1.14
N GLN A 121 -46.67 11.66 -2.13
CA GLN A 121 -46.59 12.77 -3.08
C GLN A 121 -47.46 12.59 -4.35
N SER A 122 -47.85 11.35 -4.69
CA SER A 122 -48.62 11.03 -5.91
C SER A 122 -50.14 10.93 -5.69
N SER A 123 -50.66 11.39 -4.56
CA SER A 123 -52.07 11.26 -4.15
C SER A 123 -53.07 12.13 -4.92
N GLN A 124 -52.73 12.63 -6.12
CA GLN A 124 -53.66 13.36 -7.01
C GLN A 124 -53.98 12.68 -8.35
N SER A 125 -53.51 11.46 -8.64
CA SER A 125 -53.95 10.73 -9.83
C SER A 125 -54.44 9.32 -9.48
N SER A 126 -55.76 9.17 -9.47
CA SER A 126 -56.47 7.89 -9.36
C SER A 126 -56.30 7.09 -10.64
N ASP A 127 -55.25 6.27 -10.72
CA ASP A 127 -55.20 5.20 -11.71
C ASP A 127 -54.85 3.88 -11.00
N GLY A 128 -55.72 2.89 -11.15
CA GLY A 128 -55.82 1.68 -10.33
C GLY A 128 -54.73 0.63 -10.57
N SER A 129 -53.47 1.04 -10.76
CA SER A 129 -52.35 0.11 -10.90
C SER A 129 -51.91 -0.38 -9.52
N SER A 130 -52.03 -1.69 -9.28
CA SER A 130 -51.50 -2.37 -8.09
C SER A 130 -49.97 -2.25 -8.09
N HIS A 131 -49.44 -1.21 -7.43
CA HIS A 131 -48.02 -1.09 -7.20
C HIS A 131 -47.60 -2.15 -6.18
N ARG A 132 -46.98 -3.24 -6.65
CA ARG A 132 -46.29 -4.19 -5.76
C ARG A 132 -45.19 -3.44 -5.00
N GLY A 133 -45.22 -3.53 -3.68
CA GLY A 133 -44.17 -3.00 -2.81
C GLY A 133 -42.81 -3.68 -3.06
N PRO A 134 -41.72 -3.11 -2.54
CA PRO A 134 -40.39 -3.66 -2.69
C PRO A 134 -40.28 -5.06 -2.07
N VAL A 135 -39.61 -5.97 -2.78
CA VAL A 135 -39.35 -7.33 -2.31
C VAL A 135 -37.95 -7.38 -1.70
N LEU A 136 -37.81 -8.05 -0.55
CA LEU A 136 -36.50 -8.30 0.05
C LEU A 136 -35.71 -9.26 -0.84
N PHE A 137 -34.54 -8.84 -1.29
CA PHE A 137 -33.60 -9.68 -2.04
C PHE A 137 -32.24 -9.68 -1.35
N LYS A 138 -31.55 -10.82 -1.41
CA LYS A 138 -30.18 -10.94 -0.90
C LYS A 138 -29.27 -10.07 -1.76
N VAL A 139 -28.60 -9.08 -1.16
CA VAL A 139 -27.55 -8.30 -1.83
C VAL A 139 -26.27 -9.13 -1.90
N ASN A 140 -25.47 -8.93 -2.95
CA ASN A 140 -24.12 -9.50 -3.00
C ASN A 140 -23.16 -8.69 -2.12
N GLU A 141 -22.00 -9.26 -1.80
CA GLU A 141 -21.01 -8.64 -0.90
C GLU A 141 -20.65 -7.22 -1.32
N ARG A 142 -20.42 -6.96 -2.62
CA ARG A 142 -20.06 -5.63 -3.11
C ARG A 142 -21.13 -4.58 -2.80
N VAL A 143 -22.40 -4.92 -3.01
CA VAL A 143 -23.53 -4.05 -2.69
C VAL A 143 -23.67 -3.93 -1.17
N ALA A 144 -23.48 -5.02 -0.43
CA ALA A 144 -23.50 -5.03 1.03
C ALA A 144 -22.45 -4.08 1.63
N ILE A 145 -21.20 -4.15 1.18
CA ILE A 145 -20.12 -3.24 1.56
C ILE A 145 -20.50 -1.79 1.27
N SER A 146 -21.09 -1.51 0.10
CA SER A 146 -21.52 -0.16 -0.29
C SER A 146 -22.59 0.37 0.68
N CYS A 147 -23.61 -0.45 0.98
CA CYS A 147 -24.67 -0.12 1.94
C CYS A 147 -24.11 0.07 3.36
N ALA A 148 -23.16 -0.77 3.78
CA ALA A 148 -22.54 -0.68 5.10
C ALA A 148 -21.73 0.62 5.27
N VAL A 149 -21.01 1.07 4.23
CA VAL A 149 -20.34 2.38 4.24
C VAL A 149 -21.36 3.53 4.33
N GLU A 150 -22.47 3.46 3.60
CA GLU A 150 -23.55 4.45 3.70
C GLU A 150 -24.16 4.48 5.12
N GLN A 151 -24.37 3.31 5.71
CA GLN A 151 -24.94 3.20 7.05
C GLN A 151 -23.97 3.70 8.13
N LEU A 152 -22.70 3.30 8.08
CA LEU A 152 -21.63 3.84 8.94
C LEU A 152 -21.57 5.36 8.86
N THR A 153 -21.63 5.92 7.65
CA THR A 153 -21.61 7.37 7.42
C THR A 153 -22.72 8.10 8.20
N SER A 154 -23.90 7.49 8.35
CA SER A 154 -25.00 8.07 9.13
C SER A 154 -24.82 7.97 10.66
N VAL A 155 -24.13 6.95 11.15
CA VAL A 155 -24.05 6.63 12.60
C VAL A 155 -22.77 7.18 13.26
N LEU A 156 -21.64 7.20 12.54
CA LEU A 156 -20.35 7.67 13.06
C LEU A 156 -20.38 9.07 13.72
N PRO A 157 -21.21 10.04 13.28
CA PRO A 157 -21.38 11.31 14.00
C PRO A 157 -21.82 11.19 15.45
N GLU A 158 -22.60 10.17 15.80
CA GLU A 158 -23.07 9.88 17.17
C GLU A 158 -21.93 9.35 18.05
N PHE A 159 -20.91 8.75 17.42
CA PHE A 159 -19.71 8.21 18.07
C PHE A 159 -18.56 9.23 18.14
N GLY A 160 -18.87 10.52 17.98
CA GLY A 160 -17.89 11.59 18.13
C GLY A 160 -16.99 11.79 16.91
N PHE A 161 -17.39 11.34 15.73
CA PHE A 161 -16.65 11.58 14.48
C PHE A 161 -17.28 12.69 13.64
N GLN A 162 -16.45 13.35 12.85
CA GLN A 162 -16.88 14.17 11.72
C GLN A 162 -16.60 13.38 10.44
N VAL A 163 -17.62 13.16 9.61
CA VAL A 163 -17.42 12.58 8.28
C VAL A 163 -16.86 13.66 7.35
N LEU A 164 -15.67 13.43 6.83
CA LEU A 164 -15.03 14.31 5.84
C LEU A 164 -15.43 13.90 4.41
N GLN A 165 -15.42 12.59 4.14
CA GLN A 165 -15.76 12.06 2.83
C GLN A 165 -16.39 10.68 2.96
N SER A 166 -17.39 10.37 2.11
CA SER A 166 -17.96 9.04 2.00
C SER A 166 -17.96 8.61 0.54
N LEU A 167 -17.33 7.47 0.25
CA LEU A 167 -17.12 6.95 -1.10
C LEU A 167 -17.69 5.52 -1.25
N PRO A 168 -19.01 5.30 -1.03
CA PRO A 168 -19.59 3.96 -1.00
C PRO A 168 -19.53 3.23 -2.35
N ARG A 169 -19.36 3.98 -3.45
CA ARG A 169 -19.31 3.42 -4.81
C ARG A 169 -17.90 3.39 -5.41
N ALA A 170 -16.88 3.74 -4.62
CA ALA A 170 -15.50 3.61 -5.07
C ALA A 170 -15.14 2.14 -5.32
N ARG A 171 -14.02 1.91 -6.00
CA ARG A 171 -13.49 0.55 -6.22
C ARG A 171 -13.30 -0.19 -4.89
N ARG A 172 -12.76 0.52 -3.89
CA ARG A 172 -12.74 0.13 -2.48
C ARG A 172 -13.59 1.13 -1.72
N PRO A 173 -14.84 0.79 -1.39
CA PRO A 173 -15.70 1.66 -0.59
C PRO A 173 -15.04 2.00 0.75
N LEU A 174 -15.05 3.28 1.10
CA LEU A 174 -14.50 3.77 2.36
C LEU A 174 -15.22 5.03 2.82
N VAL A 175 -15.04 5.36 4.10
CA VAL A 175 -15.43 6.64 4.70
C VAL A 175 -14.22 7.24 5.40
N THR A 176 -13.93 8.51 5.10
CA THR A 176 -12.85 9.29 5.72
C THR A 176 -13.43 10.16 6.82
N LEU A 177 -12.83 10.08 8.00
CA LEU A 177 -13.31 10.65 9.25
C LEU A 177 -12.27 11.54 9.89
N ARG A 178 -12.72 12.46 10.73
CA ARG A 178 -11.89 13.17 11.72
C ARG A 178 -12.47 12.97 13.10
N ASP A 179 -11.61 12.75 14.09
CA ASP A 179 -12.06 12.66 15.47
C ASP A 179 -12.42 14.05 16.02
N ARG A 180 -13.62 14.20 16.61
CA ARG A 180 -14.05 15.49 17.18
C ARG A 180 -13.27 15.85 18.43
N LYS A 181 -12.61 14.89 19.09
CA LYS A 181 -11.66 15.16 20.19
C LYS A 181 -10.41 15.91 19.71
N GLY A 182 -10.11 15.87 18.40
CA GLY A 182 -8.94 16.51 17.81
C GLY A 182 -7.62 15.77 18.06
N GLU A 183 -7.68 14.55 18.59
CA GLU A 183 -6.50 13.75 18.97
C GLU A 183 -5.88 12.98 17.78
N MET A 184 -6.55 13.00 16.61
CA MET A 184 -6.14 12.30 15.38
C MET A 184 -6.50 13.13 14.14
N SER A 185 -5.64 13.12 13.12
CA SER A 185 -5.78 13.90 11.88
C SER A 185 -6.97 13.46 11.02
N GLU A 186 -6.81 12.33 10.34
CA GLU A 186 -7.76 11.73 9.41
C GLU A 186 -7.74 10.20 9.57
N CYS A 187 -8.90 9.58 9.42
CA CYS A 187 -9.08 8.14 9.53
C CYS A 187 -9.91 7.58 8.39
N ASP A 188 -9.32 6.69 7.61
CA ASP A 188 -9.98 5.99 6.52
C ASP A 188 -10.52 4.64 7.01
N VAL A 189 -11.84 4.46 6.97
CA VAL A 189 -12.49 3.21 7.36
C VAL A 189 -12.97 2.48 6.12
N SER A 190 -12.47 1.27 5.92
CA SER A 190 -12.85 0.35 4.83
C SER A 190 -13.43 -0.95 5.40
N ILE A 191 -14.20 -1.68 4.60
CA ILE A 191 -14.82 -2.96 5.02
C ILE A 191 -14.18 -4.11 4.24
N ASN A 192 -13.87 -5.19 4.94
CA ASN A 192 -13.27 -6.42 4.42
C ASN A 192 -11.99 -6.21 3.59
N ASN A 193 -11.24 -5.15 3.87
CA ASN A 193 -9.94 -4.89 3.25
C ASN A 193 -8.83 -5.60 4.05
N ARG A 194 -8.70 -6.93 3.90
CA ARG A 194 -7.88 -7.76 4.80
C ARG A 194 -6.41 -7.82 4.41
N LEU A 195 -6.10 -7.77 3.11
CA LEU A 195 -4.71 -7.83 2.61
C LEU A 195 -3.79 -6.76 3.24
N PRO A 196 -4.20 -5.47 3.37
CA PRO A 196 -3.38 -4.47 4.05
C PRO A 196 -3.11 -4.75 5.52
N ILE A 197 -4.00 -5.45 6.23
CA ILE A 197 -3.78 -5.88 7.61
C ILE A 197 -2.60 -6.87 7.65
N CYS A 198 -2.59 -7.85 6.74
CA CYS A 198 -1.51 -8.83 6.64
C CYS A 198 -0.17 -8.15 6.28
N ASN A 199 -0.16 -7.23 5.32
CA ASN A 199 1.02 -6.43 4.97
C ASN A 199 1.52 -5.61 6.17
N THR A 200 0.61 -5.03 6.94
CA THR A 200 0.94 -4.25 8.16
C THR A 200 1.62 -5.13 9.20
N LYS A 201 1.13 -6.35 9.43
CA LYS A 201 1.75 -7.32 10.36
C LYS A 201 3.17 -7.70 9.92
N LEU A 202 3.37 -7.97 8.63
CA LEU A 202 4.69 -8.27 8.07
C LEU A 202 5.66 -7.10 8.23
N LEU A 203 5.23 -5.89 7.87
CA LEU A 203 6.04 -4.68 8.01
C LEU A 203 6.38 -4.37 9.47
N ARG A 204 5.42 -4.56 10.38
CA ARG A 204 5.66 -4.42 11.83
C ARG A 204 6.74 -5.37 12.30
N ALA A 205 6.71 -6.63 11.86
CA ALA A 205 7.75 -7.59 12.20
C ALA A 205 9.14 -7.11 11.74
N TYR A 206 9.28 -6.60 10.52
CA TYR A 206 10.54 -6.01 10.04
C TYR A 206 11.01 -4.81 10.87
N SER A 207 10.09 -3.93 11.29
CA SER A 207 10.42 -2.75 12.10
C SER A 207 11.03 -3.11 13.47
N MET A 208 10.82 -4.34 13.94
CA MET A 208 11.28 -4.82 15.26
C MET A 208 12.62 -5.56 15.20
N LEU A 209 13.12 -5.92 14.01
CA LEU A 209 14.33 -6.76 13.89
C LEU A 209 15.62 -5.98 14.11
N ASP A 210 15.69 -4.73 13.66
CA ASP A 210 16.87 -3.88 13.80
C ASP A 210 16.48 -2.42 14.00
N LYS A 211 17.12 -1.76 14.99
CA LYS A 211 16.81 -0.40 15.41
C LYS A 211 16.99 0.66 14.32
N ARG A 212 17.83 0.40 13.30
CA ARG A 212 18.13 1.33 12.19
C ARG A 212 17.05 1.30 11.11
N VAL A 213 16.26 0.22 11.02
CA VAL A 213 15.26 0.03 9.95
C VAL A 213 14.24 1.16 9.97
N ARG A 214 13.67 1.41 11.15
CA ARG A 214 12.61 2.41 11.28
C ARG A 214 13.09 3.82 10.96
N PRO A 215 14.18 4.36 11.56
CA PRO A 215 14.68 5.69 11.22
C PRO A 215 15.05 5.84 9.75
N VAL A 216 15.70 4.83 9.15
CA VAL A 216 16.09 4.88 7.72
C VAL A 216 14.88 4.83 6.79
N VAL A 217 13.85 4.02 7.09
CA VAL A 217 12.59 4.03 6.34
C VAL A 217 11.92 5.41 6.43
N LEU A 218 11.91 6.03 7.62
CA LEU A 218 11.26 7.32 7.84
C LEU A 218 11.98 8.48 7.16
N VAL A 219 13.31 8.56 7.23
CA VAL A 219 14.07 9.60 6.52
C VAL A 219 13.88 9.49 5.01
N VAL A 220 13.90 8.28 4.44
CA VAL A 220 13.66 8.08 2.99
C VAL A 220 12.23 8.50 2.62
N LYS A 221 11.22 8.16 3.45
CA LYS A 221 9.84 8.60 3.24
C LYS A 221 9.71 10.13 3.31
N ALA A 222 10.30 10.75 4.32
CA ALA A 222 10.23 12.19 4.53
C ALA A 222 10.94 12.94 3.40
N TRP A 223 12.12 12.47 2.99
CA TRP A 223 12.84 12.97 1.81
C TRP A 223 11.98 12.84 0.54
N ALA A 224 11.40 11.67 0.28
CA ALA A 224 10.58 11.45 -0.91
C ALA A 224 9.33 12.35 -0.94
N LYS A 225 8.75 12.64 0.23
CA LYS A 225 7.65 13.62 0.36
C LYS A 225 8.15 15.04 0.07
N SER A 226 9.25 15.50 0.66
CA SER A 226 9.77 16.87 0.46
C SER A 226 10.18 17.13 -1.00
N HIS A 227 10.71 16.10 -1.68
CA HIS A 227 11.11 16.15 -3.10
C HIS A 227 9.97 15.80 -4.07
N ARG A 228 8.73 15.67 -3.57
CA ARG A 228 7.50 15.42 -4.38
C ARG A 228 7.58 14.15 -5.23
N VAL A 229 8.26 13.11 -4.76
CA VAL A 229 8.33 11.78 -5.38
C VAL A 229 7.65 10.69 -4.54
N CYS A 230 6.86 11.12 -3.55
CA CYS A 230 5.93 10.28 -2.79
C CYS A 230 4.49 10.80 -2.93
N GLY A 231 3.52 9.90 -3.04
CA GLY A 231 2.09 10.25 -3.13
C GLY A 231 1.38 9.58 -4.31
N ALA A 232 0.62 8.51 -4.05
CA ALA A 232 -0.06 7.73 -5.09
C ALA A 232 -1.14 8.53 -5.83
N ASN A 233 -1.85 9.43 -5.12
CA ASN A 233 -2.84 10.35 -5.66
C ASN A 233 -2.24 11.37 -6.65
N GLU A 234 -0.99 11.77 -6.44
CA GLU A 234 -0.22 12.65 -7.33
C GLU A 234 0.46 11.89 -8.49
N GLY A 235 0.35 10.57 -8.48
CA GLY A 235 0.97 9.69 -9.46
C GLY A 235 2.46 9.46 -9.23
N ASN A 236 2.91 9.55 -7.99
CA ASN A 236 4.22 9.12 -7.53
C ASN A 236 4.13 7.76 -6.83
N LEU A 237 5.26 7.19 -6.41
CA LEU A 237 5.27 5.98 -5.57
C LEU A 237 4.57 6.26 -4.22
N SER A 238 3.86 5.26 -3.70
CA SER A 238 3.25 5.38 -2.36
C SER A 238 4.31 5.27 -1.26
N SER A 239 4.00 5.78 -0.05
CA SER A 239 4.88 5.57 1.10
C SER A 239 5.12 4.07 1.39
N TYR A 240 4.12 3.23 1.12
CA TYR A 240 4.25 1.78 1.21
C TYR A 240 5.31 1.23 0.23
N ALA A 241 5.30 1.65 -1.03
CA ALA A 241 6.30 1.22 -2.02
C ALA A 241 7.73 1.63 -1.60
N TRP A 242 7.90 2.85 -1.08
CA TRP A 242 9.19 3.31 -0.53
C TRP A 242 9.65 2.45 0.65
N THR A 243 8.75 2.09 1.57
CA THR A 243 9.09 1.16 2.68
C THR A 243 9.55 -0.19 2.17
N ILE A 244 8.86 -0.77 1.18
CA ILE A 244 9.24 -2.05 0.56
C ILE A 244 10.63 -1.96 -0.10
N MET A 245 10.92 -0.85 -0.80
CA MET A 245 12.24 -0.61 -1.41
C MET A 245 13.37 -0.55 -0.39
N VAL A 246 13.16 0.11 0.75
CA VAL A 246 14.17 0.18 1.82
C VAL A 246 14.37 -1.19 2.47
N ILE A 247 13.30 -1.92 2.78
CA ILE A 247 13.41 -3.28 3.36
C ILE A 247 14.16 -4.22 2.40
N TYR A 248 13.85 -4.16 1.10
CA TYR A 248 14.56 -4.95 0.09
C TYR A 248 16.07 -4.63 0.06
N PHE A 249 16.42 -3.33 0.07
CA PHE A 249 17.82 -2.93 0.17
C PHE A 249 18.49 -3.46 1.45
N PHE A 250 17.80 -3.39 2.60
CA PHE A 250 18.30 -3.93 3.87
C PHE A 250 18.54 -5.44 3.81
N GLN A 251 17.70 -6.19 3.09
CA GLN A 251 17.90 -7.62 2.88
C GLN A 251 19.14 -7.88 2.03
N LEU A 252 19.32 -7.12 0.95
CA LEU A 252 20.50 -7.21 0.09
C LEU A 252 21.81 -6.80 0.79
N ALA A 253 21.71 -5.94 1.80
CA ALA A 253 22.82 -5.52 2.66
C ALA A 253 23.04 -6.46 3.88
N ASN A 254 22.36 -7.61 3.93
CA ASN A 254 22.37 -8.56 5.05
C ASN A 254 21.98 -7.96 6.42
N VAL A 255 21.22 -6.86 6.43
CA VAL A 255 20.68 -6.27 7.67
C VAL A 255 19.36 -6.93 8.07
N LEU A 256 18.58 -7.39 7.10
CA LEU A 256 17.29 -8.06 7.35
C LEU A 256 17.22 -9.42 6.64
N PRO A 257 16.55 -10.42 7.22
CA PRO A 257 16.21 -11.67 6.53
C PRO A 257 14.99 -11.49 5.61
N SER A 258 14.64 -12.52 4.83
CA SER A 258 13.26 -12.67 4.34
C SER A 258 12.43 -13.43 5.38
N LEU A 259 11.52 -12.73 6.07
CA LEU A 259 10.64 -13.37 7.05
C LEU A 259 9.66 -14.36 6.39
N GLN A 260 9.33 -14.15 5.12
CA GLN A 260 8.43 -15.05 4.38
C GLN A 260 9.14 -16.35 3.97
N SER A 261 10.43 -16.30 3.64
CA SER A 261 11.20 -17.53 3.37
C SER A 261 11.49 -18.34 4.63
N LEU A 262 11.40 -17.71 5.81
CA LEU A 262 11.63 -18.34 7.11
C LEU A 262 10.35 -18.82 7.81
N ALA A 263 9.19 -18.73 7.16
CA ALA A 263 7.91 -19.13 7.75
C ALA A 263 7.89 -20.64 8.06
N ASP A 264 7.52 -21.01 9.29
CA ASP A 264 7.38 -22.42 9.67
C ASP A 264 6.01 -23.01 9.27
N GLU A 265 4.99 -22.15 9.21
CA GLU A 265 3.62 -22.52 8.94
C GLU A 265 3.11 -21.85 7.68
N GLN A 266 2.49 -22.65 6.81
CA GLN A 266 1.79 -22.13 5.64
C GLN A 266 0.41 -21.61 6.05
N ARG A 267 0.16 -20.32 5.80
CA ARG A 267 -1.10 -19.64 6.06
C ARG A 267 -1.54 -18.91 4.81
N SER A 268 -2.82 -19.01 4.49
CA SER A 268 -3.43 -18.29 3.37
C SER A 268 -4.76 -17.66 3.76
N ILE A 269 -5.16 -16.63 3.01
CA ILE A 269 -6.50 -16.06 3.07
C ILE A 269 -7.08 -15.94 1.67
N VAL A 270 -8.39 -16.10 1.56
CA VAL A 270 -9.14 -15.79 0.35
C VAL A 270 -9.65 -14.35 0.47
N ASP A 271 -9.32 -13.52 -0.50
CA ASP A 271 -9.77 -12.12 -0.57
C ASP A 271 -9.85 -11.66 -2.04
N ASN A 272 -10.37 -10.47 -2.28
CA ASN A 272 -10.36 -9.81 -3.58
C ASN A 272 -9.02 -9.11 -3.81
N ASP A 273 -8.40 -9.38 -4.95
CA ASP A 273 -7.24 -8.63 -5.40
C ASP A 273 -7.58 -7.17 -5.72
N TYR A 274 -6.57 -6.40 -6.12
CA TYR A 274 -6.72 -5.05 -6.63
C TYR A 274 -7.83 -5.02 -7.69
N TRP A 275 -7.81 -5.90 -8.69
CA TRP A 275 -8.75 -5.98 -9.82
C TRP A 275 -10.13 -6.58 -9.50
N SER A 276 -10.45 -6.80 -8.23
CA SER A 276 -11.71 -7.40 -7.77
C SER A 276 -11.92 -8.86 -8.22
N PHE A 277 -10.83 -9.60 -8.39
CA PHE A 277 -10.84 -11.05 -8.55
C PHE A 277 -10.52 -11.72 -7.22
N GLN A 278 -11.41 -12.61 -6.78
CA GLN A 278 -11.19 -13.42 -5.61
C GLN A 278 -10.05 -14.42 -5.86
N ARG A 279 -9.05 -14.41 -4.97
CA ARG A 279 -7.86 -15.26 -5.05
C ARG A 279 -7.44 -15.69 -3.65
N GLU A 280 -6.69 -16.78 -3.59
CA GLU A 280 -6.01 -17.21 -2.37
C GLU A 280 -4.62 -16.56 -2.33
N PHE A 281 -4.29 -15.95 -1.19
CA PHE A 281 -3.05 -15.24 -0.95
C PHE A 281 -2.27 -15.89 0.18
N ASP A 282 -0.99 -16.15 -0.06
CA ASP A 282 -0.05 -16.60 0.95
C ASP A 282 0.32 -15.43 1.89
N ILE A 283 0.04 -15.60 3.17
CA ILE A 283 0.32 -14.62 4.23
C ILE A 283 1.32 -15.16 5.27
N SER A 284 2.06 -16.20 4.89
CA SER A 284 3.04 -16.87 5.75
C SER A 284 4.26 -15.99 5.95
N PHE A 285 4.65 -15.79 7.21
CA PHE A 285 5.93 -15.18 7.60
C PHE A 285 6.28 -15.60 9.03
N LEU A 286 7.58 -15.60 9.34
CA LEU A 286 8.10 -15.82 10.68
C LEU A 286 7.89 -14.54 11.54
N PRO A 287 7.19 -14.61 12.68
CA PRO A 287 7.04 -13.47 13.58
C PRO A 287 8.39 -12.96 14.09
N ALA A 288 8.48 -11.65 14.38
CA ALA A 288 9.72 -11.01 14.81
C ALA A 288 10.24 -11.59 16.14
N GLU A 289 9.33 -11.84 17.09
CA GLU A 289 9.64 -12.39 18.41
C GLU A 289 10.33 -13.75 18.28
N GLU A 290 9.83 -14.58 17.37
CA GLU A 290 10.37 -15.90 17.10
C GLU A 290 11.72 -15.83 16.38
N TYR A 291 11.87 -14.94 15.39
CA TYR A 291 13.17 -14.71 14.73
C TYR A 291 14.25 -14.27 15.74
N LEU A 292 13.94 -13.28 16.57
CA LEU A 292 14.86 -12.76 17.60
C LEU A 292 15.22 -13.84 18.63
N ARG A 293 14.25 -14.68 19.02
CA ARG A 293 14.48 -15.83 19.91
C ARG A 293 15.45 -16.85 19.28
N ARG A 294 15.32 -17.15 17.99
CA ARG A 294 16.24 -18.05 17.26
C ARG A 294 17.66 -17.47 17.19
N GLN A 295 17.79 -16.18 16.87
CA GLN A 295 19.08 -15.48 16.83
C GLN A 295 19.77 -15.47 18.19
N ALA A 296 19.01 -15.24 19.27
CA ALA A 296 19.52 -15.31 20.63
C ALA A 296 20.04 -16.70 21.00
N ALA A 297 19.32 -17.75 20.61
CA ALA A 297 19.73 -19.13 20.86
C ALA A 297 20.96 -19.56 20.04
N ALA A 298 21.13 -19.03 18.83
CA ALA A 298 22.27 -19.31 17.97
C ALA A 298 23.58 -18.61 18.43
N GLY A 299 23.50 -17.66 19.36
CA GLY A 299 24.66 -16.83 19.75
C GLY A 299 25.03 -15.78 18.70
N ASP A 300 24.21 -15.61 17.66
CA ASP A 300 24.46 -14.75 16.49
C ASP A 300 24.02 -13.29 16.68
N LEU A 301 23.45 -12.93 17.83
CA LEU A 301 23.00 -11.56 18.13
C LEU A 301 24.10 -10.50 17.91
N ALA A 302 25.36 -10.87 18.12
CA ALA A 302 26.51 -9.97 17.97
C ALA A 302 27.16 -9.99 16.56
N ALA A 303 26.89 -11.00 15.72
CA ALA A 303 27.63 -11.24 14.50
C ALA A 303 26.97 -10.65 13.23
N VAL A 304 25.65 -10.46 13.19
CA VAL A 304 24.94 -10.09 11.95
C VAL A 304 24.82 -8.56 11.74
N HIS A 305 24.93 -7.74 12.79
CA HIS A 305 24.52 -6.33 12.73
C HIS A 305 25.67 -5.29 12.75
N MET A 306 26.91 -5.73 12.89
CA MET A 306 28.03 -4.83 13.21
C MET A 306 28.78 -4.37 11.96
N GLY A 307 28.42 -3.19 11.44
CA GLY A 307 29.28 -2.49 10.49
C GLY A 307 28.74 -1.13 10.07
N PHE A 308 27.49 -1.09 9.59
CA PHE A 308 26.96 0.10 8.92
C PHE A 308 26.16 1.01 9.86
N SER A 309 26.50 2.28 9.90
CA SER A 309 25.69 3.32 10.53
C SER A 309 24.40 3.59 9.73
N MET A 310 23.47 4.37 10.29
CA MET A 310 22.29 4.80 9.52
C MET A 310 22.66 5.65 8.31
N ALA A 311 23.75 6.44 8.38
CA ALA A 311 24.27 7.21 7.27
C ALA A 311 24.77 6.28 6.14
N ASP A 312 25.48 5.22 6.48
CA ASP A 312 25.99 4.24 5.52
C ASP A 312 24.85 3.52 4.79
N LEU A 313 23.80 3.14 5.52
CA LEU A 313 22.62 2.50 4.96
C LEU A 313 21.82 3.46 4.07
N LEU A 314 21.70 4.72 4.48
CA LEU A 314 21.04 5.75 3.67
C LEU A 314 21.80 6.00 2.36
N TYR A 315 23.12 6.13 2.43
CA TYR A 315 23.99 6.24 1.25
C TYR A 315 23.86 5.03 0.33
N GLY A 316 23.98 3.82 0.90
CA GLY A 316 23.86 2.57 0.16
C GLY A 316 22.52 2.43 -0.55
N PHE A 317 21.43 2.89 0.06
CA PHE A 317 20.11 2.90 -0.56
C PHE A 317 20.07 3.75 -1.84
N TYR A 318 20.51 5.01 -1.77
CA TYR A 318 20.51 5.89 -2.93
C TYR A 318 21.48 5.42 -4.01
N ARG A 319 22.66 4.93 -3.63
CA ARG A 319 23.63 4.35 -4.57
C ARG A 319 23.07 3.11 -5.27
N PHE A 320 22.43 2.22 -4.53
CA PHE A 320 21.84 1.01 -5.08
C PHE A 320 20.79 1.35 -6.14
N PHE A 321 19.81 2.21 -5.83
CA PHE A 321 18.76 2.55 -6.79
C PHE A 321 19.21 3.46 -7.94
N THR A 322 20.37 4.10 -7.84
CA THR A 322 20.92 4.97 -8.89
C THR A 322 21.88 4.23 -9.83
N HIS A 323 22.76 3.38 -9.30
CA HIS A 323 23.85 2.78 -10.07
C HIS A 323 23.74 1.26 -10.25
N GLU A 324 23.16 0.55 -9.28
CA GLU A 324 23.20 -0.91 -9.27
C GLU A 324 21.91 -1.54 -9.76
N TYR A 325 20.76 -1.02 -9.32
CA TYR A 325 19.44 -1.53 -9.67
C TYR A 325 19.18 -1.36 -11.17
N LYS A 326 18.85 -2.47 -11.84
CA LYS A 326 18.62 -2.50 -13.28
C LYS A 326 17.16 -2.18 -13.59
N TRP A 327 16.86 -0.88 -13.63
CA TRP A 327 15.54 -0.34 -13.99
C TRP A 327 14.94 -1.03 -15.23
N GLY A 328 13.65 -1.34 -15.18
CA GLY A 328 12.87 -2.04 -16.22
C GLY A 328 13.15 -3.53 -16.36
N SER A 329 14.16 -4.05 -15.65
CA SER A 329 14.51 -5.46 -15.69
C SER A 329 14.45 -6.13 -14.33
N GLU A 330 14.86 -5.49 -13.25
CA GLU A 330 14.84 -6.07 -11.89
C GLU A 330 13.52 -5.81 -11.16
N VAL A 331 13.21 -6.64 -10.16
CA VAL A 331 12.05 -6.50 -9.28
C VAL A 331 12.51 -6.36 -7.83
N VAL A 332 12.01 -5.34 -7.15
CA VAL A 332 12.12 -5.20 -5.70
C VAL A 332 11.13 -6.18 -5.07
N SER A 333 11.63 -7.24 -4.42
CA SER A 333 10.82 -8.28 -3.78
C SER A 333 11.38 -8.61 -2.40
N ILE A 334 10.62 -8.33 -1.34
CA ILE A 334 11.05 -8.65 0.03
C ILE A 334 10.79 -10.11 0.42
N ARG A 335 10.07 -10.86 -0.42
CA ARG A 335 9.86 -12.30 -0.30
C ARG A 335 11.09 -13.09 -0.69
N ARG A 336 11.69 -12.66 -1.80
CA ARG A 336 12.75 -13.33 -2.53
C ARG A 336 13.86 -12.29 -2.69
N PRO A 337 14.76 -12.16 -1.69
CA PRO A 337 15.76 -11.11 -1.67
C PRO A 337 16.82 -11.30 -2.76
N GLU A 338 16.74 -12.37 -3.56
CA GLU A 338 17.55 -12.53 -4.75
C GLU A 338 17.29 -11.40 -5.77
N ARG A 339 18.35 -10.93 -6.44
CA ARG A 339 18.23 -9.96 -7.54
C ARG A 339 17.58 -10.62 -8.75
N ARG A 340 16.24 -10.57 -8.80
CA ARG A 340 15.43 -11.25 -9.83
C ARG A 340 15.08 -10.31 -10.97
N THR A 341 15.03 -10.88 -12.17
CA THR A 341 14.47 -10.18 -13.33
C THR A 341 12.95 -10.32 -13.38
N ALA A 342 12.26 -9.26 -13.79
CA ALA A 342 10.86 -9.24 -14.12
C ALA A 342 10.60 -10.23 -15.28
N ASP A 343 9.99 -11.37 -14.93
CA ASP A 343 9.45 -12.32 -15.89
C ASP A 343 8.36 -11.68 -16.79
N ALA A 344 7.91 -12.42 -17.79
CA ALA A 344 6.87 -11.95 -18.70
C ALA A 344 5.52 -11.65 -18.00
N TRP A 345 5.25 -12.29 -16.86
CA TRP A 345 4.02 -12.08 -16.08
C TRP A 345 4.02 -10.69 -15.41
N TRP A 346 5.13 -10.26 -14.81
CA TRP A 346 5.27 -8.92 -14.24
C TRP A 346 5.06 -7.81 -15.27
N ARG A 347 5.49 -8.03 -16.51
CA ARG A 347 5.31 -7.06 -17.60
C ARG A 347 3.85 -6.88 -18.04
N LEU A 348 2.97 -7.85 -17.77
CA LEU A 348 1.57 -7.83 -18.22
C LEU A 348 0.64 -7.05 -17.26
N TYR A 349 0.98 -6.99 -15.97
CA TYR A 349 0.20 -6.27 -14.96
C TYR A 349 0.77 -4.89 -14.61
N GLY A 350 2.01 -4.59 -15.05
CA GLY A 350 2.58 -3.24 -15.04
C GLY A 350 2.09 -2.39 -16.22
N LYS A 351 1.93 -1.08 -16.03
CA LYS A 351 1.75 -0.17 -17.17
C LYS A 351 3.05 -0.17 -17.98
N PRO A 352 3.04 -0.41 -19.30
CA PRO A 352 4.26 -0.25 -20.09
C PRO A 352 4.74 1.20 -19.97
N HIS A 353 5.95 1.41 -19.46
CA HIS A 353 6.61 2.71 -19.45
C HIS A 353 7.50 2.83 -20.70
N PRO A 354 7.57 4.03 -21.33
CA PRO A 354 8.46 4.26 -22.46
C PRO A 354 9.94 4.17 -22.05
N GLU A 355 10.22 4.40 -20.77
CA GLU A 355 11.53 4.28 -20.16
C GLU A 355 11.55 3.13 -19.14
N PRO A 356 12.72 2.53 -18.87
CA PRO A 356 12.85 1.50 -17.85
C PRO A 356 12.41 2.03 -16.47
N SER A 357 11.39 1.41 -15.87
CA SER A 357 10.77 1.83 -14.61
C SER A 357 11.19 0.93 -13.44
N VAL A 358 10.97 1.40 -12.20
CA VAL A 358 11.06 0.53 -11.02
C VAL A 358 9.88 -0.43 -11.00
N HIS A 359 10.12 -1.67 -10.58
CA HIS A 359 9.10 -2.67 -10.33
C HIS A 359 9.17 -3.06 -8.85
N VAL A 360 8.06 -2.86 -8.12
CA VAL A 360 8.01 -3.13 -6.68
C VAL A 360 6.89 -4.11 -6.39
N GLU A 361 7.25 -5.33 -6.02
CA GLU A 361 6.31 -6.41 -5.71
C GLU A 361 5.60 -6.14 -4.38
N ASP A 362 4.26 -6.22 -4.39
CA ASP A 362 3.49 -6.37 -3.16
C ASP A 362 3.74 -7.78 -2.58
N PRO A 363 4.27 -7.92 -1.35
CA PRO A 363 4.67 -9.20 -0.76
C PRO A 363 3.53 -10.20 -0.52
N ILE A 364 2.26 -9.77 -0.61
CA ILE A 364 1.10 -10.65 -0.46
C ILE A 364 0.32 -10.71 -1.76
N GLU A 365 -0.05 -9.56 -2.33
CA GLU A 365 -0.92 -9.54 -3.51
C GLU A 365 -0.17 -9.83 -4.83
N LEU A 366 1.17 -9.79 -4.81
CA LEU A 366 2.03 -10.01 -5.98
C LEU A 366 1.68 -9.10 -7.18
N ARG A 367 1.19 -7.89 -6.88
CA ARG A 367 0.98 -6.82 -7.87
C ARG A 367 2.19 -5.90 -7.89
N ASP A 368 2.39 -5.20 -9.00
CA ASP A 368 3.39 -4.13 -9.08
C ASP A 368 2.84 -2.83 -8.46
N LEU A 369 3.45 -2.39 -7.35
CA LEU A 369 3.10 -1.15 -6.66
C LEU A 369 3.43 0.10 -7.49
N ASN A 370 4.21 -0.05 -8.57
CA ASN A 370 4.46 1.00 -9.55
C ASN A 370 3.21 1.36 -10.40
N ILE A 371 2.09 0.63 -10.30
CA ILE A 371 0.87 0.87 -11.08
C ILE A 371 0.31 2.31 -10.96
N VAL A 372 0.62 3.00 -9.87
CA VAL A 372 0.23 4.40 -9.61
C VAL A 372 1.20 5.42 -10.21
N LEU A 373 2.45 5.07 -10.49
CA LEU A 373 3.46 5.99 -11.02
C LEU A 373 3.07 6.45 -12.42
N ARG A 374 2.98 7.77 -12.61
CA ARG A 374 2.74 8.36 -13.92
C ARG A 374 4.03 8.47 -14.71
N ARG A 375 3.92 8.33 -16.04
CA ARG A 375 5.07 8.36 -16.96
C ARG A 375 5.86 9.67 -16.89
N ASP A 376 5.18 10.79 -16.72
CA ASP A 376 5.79 12.12 -16.57
C ASP A 376 6.53 12.32 -15.24
N ARG A 377 6.31 11.43 -14.25
CA ARG A 377 6.96 11.49 -12.94
C ARG A 377 8.20 10.60 -12.84
N LEU A 378 8.39 9.67 -13.77
CA LEU A 378 9.52 8.73 -13.73
C LEU A 378 10.87 9.43 -13.87
N ALA A 379 10.98 10.39 -14.79
CA ALA A 379 12.20 11.18 -14.97
C ALA A 379 12.54 11.98 -13.69
N GLN A 380 11.52 12.57 -13.05
CA GLN A 380 11.69 13.27 -11.78
C GLN A 380 12.18 12.31 -10.70
N LEU A 381 11.56 11.14 -10.52
CA LEU A 381 11.96 10.13 -9.54
C LEU A 381 13.46 9.76 -9.67
N LYS A 382 13.92 9.49 -10.90
CA LYS A 382 15.32 9.16 -11.15
C LYS A 382 16.26 10.34 -10.88
N ALA A 383 15.86 11.54 -11.29
CA ALA A 383 16.65 12.75 -11.08
C ALA A 383 16.80 13.05 -9.58
N GLU A 384 15.74 12.89 -8.79
CA GLU A 384 15.79 13.07 -7.33
C GLU A 384 16.69 12.03 -6.66
N LEU A 385 16.58 10.75 -7.02
CA LEU A 385 17.47 9.70 -6.47
C LEU A 385 18.95 9.99 -6.78
N ALA A 386 19.24 10.43 -8.01
CA ALA A 386 20.60 10.82 -8.41
C ALA A 386 21.08 12.08 -7.68
N GLY A 387 20.23 13.09 -7.51
CA GLY A 387 20.55 14.32 -6.77
C GLY A 387 20.82 14.06 -5.29
N ALA A 388 20.02 13.19 -4.65
CA ALA A 388 20.26 12.76 -3.27
C ALA A 388 21.61 12.04 -3.13
N LEU A 389 21.96 11.16 -4.08
CA LEU A 389 23.26 10.51 -4.10
C LEU A 389 24.40 11.53 -4.26
N GLU A 390 24.27 12.48 -5.19
CA GLU A 390 25.28 13.52 -5.43
C GLU A 390 25.52 14.38 -4.18
N ILE A 391 24.45 14.75 -3.46
CA ILE A 391 24.56 15.47 -2.17
C ILE A 391 25.38 14.64 -1.17
N LEU A 392 25.09 13.35 -1.05
CA LEU A 392 25.80 12.48 -0.11
C LEU A 392 27.27 12.27 -0.49
N GLU A 393 27.58 12.09 -1.78
CA GLU A 393 28.93 11.86 -2.28
C GLU A 393 29.87 13.06 -2.09
N ARG A 394 29.33 14.28 -2.19
CA ARG A 394 30.10 15.50 -1.91
C ARG A 394 30.17 15.87 -0.43
N GLY A 395 29.60 15.05 0.46
CA GLY A 395 29.58 15.30 1.91
C GLY A 395 28.60 16.38 2.34
N GLY A 396 27.43 16.45 1.69
CA GLY A 396 26.33 17.34 2.09
C GLY A 396 25.73 16.94 3.43
N SER A 397 25.21 17.94 4.15
CA SER A 397 24.62 17.77 5.48
C SER A 397 23.25 17.08 5.44
N PHE A 398 22.78 16.62 6.60
CA PHE A 398 21.41 16.12 6.76
C PHE A 398 20.36 17.16 6.34
N GLU A 399 20.55 18.42 6.72
CA GLU A 399 19.62 19.51 6.37
C GLU A 399 19.58 19.74 4.85
N GLU A 400 20.74 19.71 4.20
CA GLU A 400 20.86 19.87 2.75
C GLU A 400 20.16 18.73 1.99
N LEU A 401 20.30 17.49 2.46
CA LEU A 401 19.60 16.34 1.89
C LEU A 401 18.08 16.48 2.02
N MET A 402 17.58 16.95 3.16
CA MET A 402 16.15 17.00 3.45
C MET A 402 15.44 18.20 2.80
N ASN A 403 16.11 19.35 2.76
CA ASN A 403 15.56 20.64 2.37
C ASN A 403 16.06 21.13 1.00
N GLY A 404 16.85 20.33 0.28
CA GLY A 404 17.26 20.61 -1.09
C GLY A 404 16.06 20.92 -1.98
N PRO A 405 16.15 21.91 -2.90
CA PRO A 405 15.08 22.13 -3.85
C PRO A 405 14.90 20.90 -4.74
N PRO A 406 13.66 20.50 -5.08
CA PRO A 406 13.44 19.43 -6.05
C PRO A 406 14.20 19.70 -7.34
N VAL A 407 14.85 18.67 -7.89
CA VAL A 407 15.63 18.79 -9.12
C VAL A 407 14.71 19.31 -10.23
N ALA A 408 15.12 20.36 -10.94
CA ALA A 408 14.31 20.90 -12.04
C ALA A 408 14.03 19.80 -13.07
N THR A 409 12.76 19.54 -13.35
CA THR A 409 12.37 18.52 -14.35
C THR A 409 13.07 18.85 -15.67
N PRO A 410 13.79 17.92 -16.30
CA PRO A 410 14.32 18.14 -17.63
C PRO A 410 13.13 18.52 -18.52
N ALA A 411 13.24 19.63 -19.25
CA ALA A 411 12.27 19.97 -20.27
C ALA A 411 12.17 18.77 -21.22
N GLY A 412 11.08 18.01 -21.12
CA GLY A 412 10.85 16.87 -22.00
C GLY A 412 10.91 17.32 -23.46
N PRO A 413 11.18 16.41 -24.42
CA PRO A 413 11.22 16.76 -25.83
C PRO A 413 9.94 17.52 -26.19
N SER A 414 10.15 18.70 -26.77
CA SER A 414 9.16 19.71 -27.14
C SER A 414 7.83 19.11 -27.56
N ALA A 415 6.74 19.78 -27.17
CA ALA A 415 5.35 19.53 -27.52
C ALA A 415 5.04 19.66 -29.04
N ALA A 416 5.94 19.22 -29.91
CA ALA A 416 5.85 19.21 -31.35
C ALA A 416 5.45 17.81 -31.84
N LEU A 417 4.27 17.34 -31.41
CA LEU A 417 3.44 16.32 -32.09
C LEU A 417 2.08 16.21 -31.39
N ARG A 418 1.45 17.34 -31.07
CA ARG A 418 0.00 17.34 -30.86
C ARG A 418 -0.64 17.20 -32.23
N LEU A 419 -1.01 15.97 -32.60
CA LEU A 419 -1.98 15.76 -33.67
C LEU A 419 -3.23 16.58 -33.33
N PRO A 420 -3.82 17.31 -34.30
CA PRO A 420 -4.96 18.17 -34.04
C PRO A 420 -6.14 17.34 -33.51
N PRO A 421 -6.98 17.90 -32.63
CA PRO A 421 -8.16 17.21 -32.14
C PRO A 421 -9.08 16.88 -33.31
N ARG A 422 -9.46 15.61 -33.45
CA ARG A 422 -10.47 15.20 -34.43
C ARG A 422 -11.79 15.94 -34.13
N PRO A 423 -12.44 16.55 -35.13
CA PRO A 423 -13.71 17.21 -34.94
C PRO A 423 -14.77 16.20 -34.47
N ARG A 424 -15.51 16.56 -33.42
CA ARG A 424 -16.67 15.80 -32.94
C ARG A 424 -17.78 15.91 -33.99
N GLY A 425 -18.10 14.81 -34.66
CA GLY A 425 -19.31 14.69 -35.48
C GLY A 425 -19.08 14.14 -36.87
N SER A 426 -18.86 12.84 -36.98
CA SER A 426 -19.33 12.05 -38.14
C SER A 426 -19.33 10.56 -37.77
N ARG A 427 -20.51 9.95 -37.79
CA ARG A 427 -20.67 8.48 -37.78
C ARG A 427 -20.16 7.96 -39.12
N ALA A 428 -19.07 7.20 -39.10
CA ALA A 428 -18.67 6.35 -40.21
C ALA A 428 -19.04 4.88 -39.90
N PRO A 429 -19.41 4.07 -40.92
CA PRO A 429 -20.15 2.84 -40.75
C PRO A 429 -19.30 1.72 -40.14
N ARG A 430 -19.97 0.78 -39.45
CA ARG A 430 -19.38 -0.44 -38.90
C ARG A 430 -18.75 -1.27 -40.04
N ALA A 431 -17.42 -1.30 -40.11
CA ALA A 431 -16.70 -2.33 -40.83
C ALA A 431 -16.69 -3.61 -39.97
N SER A 432 -17.22 -4.69 -40.52
CA SER A 432 -17.18 -6.03 -39.94
C SER A 432 -15.74 -6.54 -39.89
N TRP A 433 -15.18 -6.68 -38.70
CA TRP A 433 -13.95 -7.43 -38.50
C TRP A 433 -14.31 -8.88 -38.18
N SER A 434 -14.00 -9.76 -39.13
CA SER A 434 -14.06 -11.20 -39.02
C SER A 434 -13.21 -11.67 -37.83
N LYS A 435 -13.77 -12.63 -37.08
CA LYS A 435 -13.15 -13.28 -35.93
C LYS A 435 -11.87 -14.00 -36.37
N ALA A 436 -10.71 -13.55 -35.89
CA ALA A 436 -9.52 -14.38 -35.77
C ALA A 436 -9.49 -14.98 -34.35
N PRO A 437 -9.23 -16.29 -34.19
CA PRO A 437 -9.33 -16.96 -32.90
C PRO A 437 -8.15 -16.58 -31.99
N ARG A 438 -8.45 -16.22 -30.73
CA ARG A 438 -7.45 -16.11 -29.66
C ARG A 438 -6.98 -17.52 -29.28
N PRO A 439 -5.68 -17.77 -29.07
CA PRO A 439 -5.22 -19.08 -28.63
C PRO A 439 -5.68 -19.29 -27.19
N PHE A 440 -6.49 -20.34 -27.01
CA PHE A 440 -6.81 -20.93 -25.72
C PHE A 440 -5.52 -21.54 -25.15
N VAL A 441 -4.99 -20.98 -24.07
CA VAL A 441 -4.11 -21.72 -23.17
C VAL A 441 -5.00 -22.23 -22.05
N ARG A 442 -5.22 -23.55 -22.05
CA ARG A 442 -5.99 -24.25 -21.02
C ARG A 442 -5.22 -24.23 -19.70
N ARG A 443 -5.99 -24.05 -18.63
CA ARG A 443 -5.60 -24.08 -17.21
C ARG A 443 -4.88 -25.37 -16.82
#